data_AF-A0A8E6B307-F1
#
_entry.id   AF-A0A8E6B307-F1
#
_cell.length_a   1.000
_cell.length_b   1.000
_cell.length_c   1.000
_cell.angle_alpha   90.00
_cell.angle_beta   90.00
_cell.angle_gamma   90.00
#
_symmetry.space_group_name_H-M   'P 1'
#
loop_
_entity.id
_entity.type
_entity.pdbx_description
1 polymer ?
#
loop_
_entity_poly.entity_id
_entity_poly.type
_entity_poly.pdbx_seq_one_letter_code
_entity_poly.pdbx_strand_id
1 'polypeptide(L)'
;MSRYAYLVCEETKHVIWLGKIYNAEAIGRYFQIGAGVRNSENPLLMKAVMKFLAEHLGKTVSILPEEEYDSILDETFIDIGGDGPPGISLEAYIEDFAG
;
A
#
# COMPACT_ATOMS: atom_id res chain seq x y z
N MET A 1 -19.19 -6.45 -3.75
CA MET A 1 -18.14 -5.53 -4.23
C MET A 1 -16.80 -6.03 -3.71
N SER A 2 -15.73 -5.95 -4.50
CA SER A 2 -14.37 -6.13 -3.96
C SER A 2 -14.00 -4.83 -3.25
N ARG A 3 -13.46 -4.91 -2.04
CA ARG A 3 -12.89 -3.76 -1.33
C ARG A 3 -11.38 -3.93 -1.28
N TYR A 4 -10.62 -2.86 -1.49
CA TYR A 4 -9.16 -2.88 -1.40
C TYR A 4 -8.68 -2.23 -0.11
N ALA A 5 -7.42 -2.47 0.24
CA ALA A 5 -6.76 -1.74 1.31
C ALA A 5 -5.38 -1.26 0.89
N TYR A 6 -4.99 -0.19 1.55
CA TYR A 6 -3.82 0.61 1.25
C TYR A 6 -3.03 0.86 2.54
N LEU A 7 -1.70 0.75 2.47
CA LEU A 7 -0.79 1.24 3.50
C LEU A 7 -0.52 2.70 3.23
N VAL A 8 -0.88 3.59 4.15
CA VAL A 8 -0.88 5.03 3.92
C VAL A 8 -0.03 5.73 4.98
N CYS A 9 0.79 6.68 4.54
CA CYS A 9 1.36 7.70 5.41
C CYS A 9 0.89 9.08 4.93
N GLU A 10 -0.08 9.64 5.65
CA GLU A 10 -0.72 10.91 5.27
C GLU A 10 0.24 12.10 5.35
N GLU A 11 1.24 12.04 6.24
CA GLU A 11 2.23 13.11 6.45
C GLU A 11 3.14 13.31 5.23
N THR A 12 3.47 12.23 4.52
CA THR A 12 4.32 12.24 3.32
C THR A 12 3.56 12.02 2.03
N LYS A 13 2.25 11.73 2.12
CA LYS A 13 1.40 11.46 0.97
C LYS A 13 1.91 10.25 0.16
N HIS A 14 2.43 9.22 0.84
CA HIS A 14 2.79 7.96 0.18
C HIS A 14 1.76 6.88 0.47
N VAL A 15 1.47 6.07 -0.53
CA VAL A 15 0.55 4.94 -0.40
C VAL A 15 1.06 3.70 -1.13
N ILE A 16 0.83 2.52 -0.56
CA ILE A 16 1.05 1.21 -1.20
C ILE A 16 -0.26 0.43 -1.21
N TRP A 17 -0.65 -0.11 -2.36
CA TRP A 17 -1.75 -1.08 -2.43
C TRP A 17 -1.37 -2.42 -1.77
N LEU A 18 -2.16 -2.86 -0.78
CA LEU A 18 -1.93 -4.10 -0.03
C LEU A 18 -2.77 -5.29 -0.51
N GLY A 19 -3.75 -5.07 -1.39
CA GLY A 19 -4.61 -6.12 -1.89
C GLY A 19 -6.09 -5.93 -1.58
N LYS A 20 -6.87 -6.97 -1.88
CA LYS A 20 -8.30 -7.03 -1.54
C LYS A 20 -8.48 -7.42 -0.08
N ILE A 21 -9.41 -6.77 0.61
CA ILE A 21 -9.77 -7.10 1.98
C ILE A 21 -11.13 -7.81 2.04
N TYR A 22 -11.23 -8.73 3.01
CA TYR A 22 -12.47 -9.38 3.38
C TYR A 22 -12.99 -8.75 4.68
N ASN A 23 -14.25 -8.31 4.66
CA ASN A 23 -14.92 -7.65 5.79
C ASN A 23 -14.25 -6.33 6.23
N ALA A 24 -14.45 -5.26 5.45
CA ALA A 24 -13.87 -3.95 5.75
C ALA A 24 -14.48 -3.25 6.99
N GLU A 25 -15.62 -3.70 7.50
CA GLU A 25 -16.21 -3.15 8.73
C GLU A 25 -15.40 -3.54 9.98
N ALA A 26 -14.60 -4.60 9.90
CA ALA A 26 -13.74 -5.05 10.98
C ALA A 26 -12.28 -4.77 10.62
N ILE A 27 -11.82 -3.52 10.80
CA ILE A 27 -10.41 -3.06 10.71
C ILE A 27 -9.55 -3.98 9.82
N GLY A 28 -9.81 -4.01 8.50
CA GLY A 28 -9.03 -4.75 7.49
C GLY A 28 -8.29 -6.02 7.94
N ARG A 29 -8.88 -6.89 8.78
CA ARG A 29 -8.10 -7.95 9.48
C ARG A 29 -7.69 -9.09 8.56
N TYR A 30 -8.34 -9.19 7.40
CA TYR A 30 -8.18 -10.31 6.49
C TYR A 30 -8.04 -9.81 5.06
N PHE A 31 -7.00 -10.28 4.38
CA PHE A 31 -6.80 -10.07 2.96
C PHE A 31 -7.30 -11.28 2.19
N GLN A 32 -8.03 -11.04 1.10
CA GLN A 32 -8.52 -12.09 0.24
C GLN A 32 -7.34 -12.78 -0.45
N ILE A 33 -7.21 -14.09 -0.23
CA ILE A 33 -6.26 -14.93 -0.95
C ILE A 33 -6.92 -15.31 -2.29
N GLY A 34 -6.55 -14.63 -3.36
CA GLY A 34 -6.97 -14.96 -4.73
C GLY A 34 -6.20 -16.16 -5.31
N ALA A 35 -6.44 -16.47 -6.58
CA ALA A 35 -5.57 -17.35 -7.35
C ALA A 35 -4.25 -16.63 -7.64
N GLY A 36 -3.12 -17.16 -7.17
CA GLY A 36 -1.79 -16.54 -7.33
C GLY A 36 -0.92 -16.68 -6.08
N VAL A 37 0.23 -15.99 -6.09
CA VAL A 37 1.13 -15.89 -4.93
C VAL A 37 0.50 -14.97 -3.90
N ARG A 38 0.59 -15.32 -2.61
CA ARG A 38 0.10 -14.43 -1.55
C ARG A 38 0.90 -13.13 -1.56
N ASN A 39 0.27 -11.99 -1.26
CA ASN A 39 0.99 -10.72 -1.16
C ASN A 39 2.15 -10.77 -0.15
N SER A 40 1.99 -11.53 0.95
CA SER A 40 3.06 -11.81 1.92
C SER A 40 4.23 -12.63 1.37
N GLU A 41 4.02 -13.36 0.28
CA GLU A 41 5.00 -14.19 -0.41
C GLU A 41 5.57 -13.49 -1.66
N ASN A 42 5.05 -12.32 -2.04
CA ASN A 42 5.60 -11.51 -3.12
C ASN A 42 6.84 -10.75 -2.60
N PRO A 43 8.07 -11.13 -3.01
CA PRO A 43 9.29 -10.54 -2.47
C PRO A 43 9.43 -9.05 -2.82
N LEU A 44 8.93 -8.64 -4.00
CA LEU A 44 8.97 -7.25 -4.45
C LEU A 44 8.07 -6.37 -3.58
N LEU A 45 6.83 -6.79 -3.35
CA LEU A 45 5.90 -6.09 -2.49
C LEU A 45 6.40 -6.05 -1.03
N MET A 46 6.92 -7.17 -0.52
CA MET A 46 7.49 -7.22 0.82
C MET A 46 8.64 -6.24 1.00
N LYS A 47 9.56 -6.17 0.02
CA LYS A 47 10.67 -5.23 0.04
C LYS A 47 10.20 -3.78 -0.03
N ALA A 48 9.19 -3.48 -0.85
CA ALA A 48 8.58 -2.16 -0.91
C ALA A 48 7.92 -1.75 0.42
N VAL A 49 7.17 -2.66 1.06
CA VAL A 49 6.59 -2.43 2.39
C VAL A 49 7.68 -2.18 3.44
N MET A 50 8.77 -2.94 3.42
CA MET A 50 9.89 -2.73 4.35
C MET A 50 10.58 -1.39 4.12
N LYS A 51 10.84 -1.00 2.87
CA LYS A 51 11.36 0.32 2.51
C LYS A 51 10.42 1.42 3.04
N PHE A 52 9.13 1.29 2.77
CA PHE A 52 8.11 2.23 3.20
C PHE A 52 8.12 2.40 4.72
N LEU A 53 8.09 1.31 5.48
CA LEU A 53 8.13 1.38 6.94
C LEU A 53 9.43 2.04 7.46
N ALA A 54 10.57 1.81 6.79
CA ALA A 54 11.84 2.44 7.16
C ALA A 54 11.84 3.96 6.87
N GLU A 55 11.35 4.40 5.71
CA GLU A 55 11.29 5.82 5.32
C GLU A 55 10.30 6.65 6.16
N HIS A 56 9.30 5.97 6.72
CA HIS A 56 8.24 6.58 7.54
C HIS A 56 8.41 6.27 9.02
N LEU A 57 9.61 5.87 9.45
CA LEU A 57 9.90 5.65 10.87
C LEU A 57 9.63 6.92 11.68
N GLY A 58 8.80 6.79 12.72
CA GLY A 58 8.39 7.91 13.57
C GLY A 58 7.20 8.71 13.05
N LYS A 59 6.65 8.36 11.89
CA LYS A 59 5.41 8.93 11.33
C LYS A 59 4.24 7.98 11.56
N THR A 60 3.03 8.50 11.41
CA THR A 60 1.82 7.68 11.47
C THR A 60 1.63 6.93 10.16
N VAL A 61 1.55 5.61 10.26
CA VAL A 61 1.23 4.72 9.14
C VAL A 61 -0.05 3.97 9.49
N SER A 62 -1.03 4.04 8.60
CA SER A 62 -2.35 3.42 8.75
C SER A 62 -2.62 2.45 7.60
N ILE A 63 -3.49 1.47 7.85
CA ILE A 63 -4.08 0.66 6.79
C ILE A 63 -5.49 1.17 6.59
N LEU A 64 -5.77 1.71 5.40
CA LEU A 64 -7.07 2.27 5.07
C LEU A 64 -7.78 1.39 4.04
N PRO A 65 -9.08 1.07 4.24
CA PRO A 65 -9.90 0.54 3.17
C PRO A 65 -10.08 1.59 2.06
N GLU A 66 -10.34 1.15 0.84
CA GLU A 66 -10.53 1.99 -0.36
C GLU A 66 -11.48 3.16 -0.11
N GLU A 67 -12.61 2.95 0.59
CA GLU A 67 -13.57 4.03 0.82
C GLU A 67 -13.04 5.15 1.73
N GLU A 68 -12.19 4.82 2.70
CA GLU A 68 -11.52 5.80 3.56
C GLU A 68 -10.36 6.46 2.84
N TYR A 69 -9.59 5.67 2.07
CA TYR A 69 -8.52 6.17 1.22
C TYR A 69 -9.03 7.18 0.19
N ASP A 70 -10.10 6.88 -0.54
CA ASP A 70 -10.70 7.76 -1.54
C ASP A 70 -11.17 9.09 -0.93
N SER A 71 -11.54 9.10 0.35
CA SER A 71 -11.98 10.31 1.05
C SER A 71 -10.85 11.28 1.38
N ILE A 72 -9.61 10.77 1.43
CA ILE A 72 -8.40 11.56 1.73
C ILE A 72 -7.49 11.74 0.51
N LEU A 73 -7.77 11.00 -0.58
CA LEU A 73 -6.99 11.02 -1.80
C LEU A 73 -7.07 12.39 -2.48
N ASP A 74 -5.90 12.94 -2.79
CA ASP A 74 -5.73 14.13 -3.63
C ASP A 74 -4.58 13.89 -4.62
N GLU A 75 -4.36 14.84 -5.54
CA GLU A 75 -3.31 14.75 -6.58
C GLU A 75 -1.88 14.75 -6.02
N THR A 76 -1.69 14.94 -4.70
CA THR A 76 -0.38 14.97 -4.05
C THR A 76 0.07 13.60 -3.55
N PHE A 77 -0.82 12.62 -3.49
CA PHE A 77 -0.46 11.26 -3.10
C PHE A 77 0.34 10.54 -4.19
N ILE A 78 1.48 9.98 -3.81
CA ILE A 78 2.32 9.14 -4.65
C ILE A 78 1.91 7.68 -4.43
N ASP A 79 1.36 7.05 -5.48
CA ASP A 79 0.94 5.65 -5.47
C ASP A 79 2.09 4.70 -5.82
N ILE A 80 2.62 4.01 -4.81
CA ILE A 80 3.71 3.07 -4.94
C ILE A 80 3.15 1.71 -5.37
N GLY A 81 3.58 1.26 -6.55
CA GLY A 81 3.02 0.13 -7.28
C GLY A 81 1.88 0.50 -8.23
N GLY A 82 1.57 1.80 -8.37
CA GLY A 82 0.58 2.30 -9.32
C GLY A 82 1.13 2.43 -10.74
N ASP A 83 0.27 2.19 -11.74
CA ASP A 83 0.63 2.23 -13.18
C ASP A 83 0.40 3.60 -13.85
N GLY A 84 -0.13 4.59 -13.13
CA GLY A 84 -0.49 5.91 -13.67
C GLY A 84 0.07 7.06 -12.83
N PRO A 85 0.33 8.25 -13.40
CA PRO A 85 0.83 9.41 -12.65
C PRO A 85 -0.15 9.81 -11.53
N PRO A 86 0.36 10.20 -10.33
CA PRO A 86 1.76 10.36 -9.93
C PRO A 86 2.44 9.07 -9.38
N GLY A 87 1.95 7.90 -9.78
CA GLY A 87 2.44 6.60 -9.32
C GLY A 87 3.87 6.28 -9.74
N ILE A 88 4.52 5.46 -8.91
CA ILE A 88 5.86 4.92 -9.08
C ILE A 88 5.77 3.39 -9.04
N SER A 89 6.39 2.68 -9.98
CA SER A 89 6.37 1.21 -9.93
C SER A 89 7.10 0.69 -8.69
N LEU A 90 6.77 -0.53 -8.25
CA LEU A 90 7.46 -1.12 -7.09
C LEU A 90 8.96 -1.24 -7.34
N GLU A 91 9.38 -1.64 -8.54
CA GLU A 91 10.79 -1.79 -8.94
C GLU A 91 11.54 -0.46 -8.84
N ALA A 92 10.97 0.61 -9.38
CA ALA A 92 11.57 1.94 -9.30
C ALA A 92 11.63 2.43 -7.86
N TYR A 93 10.58 2.15 -7.07
CA TYR A 93 10.56 2.53 -5.67
C TYR A 93 11.63 1.81 -4.84
N ILE A 94 11.99 0.56 -5.14
CA ILE A 94 12.97 -0.19 -4.33
C ILE A 94 14.41 -0.16 -4.86
N GLU A 95 14.68 0.53 -5.98
CA GLU A 95 15.97 0.46 -6.69
C GLU A 95 17.18 0.82 -5.82
N ASP A 96 17.03 1.83 -4.97
CA ASP A 96 18.06 2.34 -4.06
C ASP A 96 18.03 1.71 -2.66
N PHE A 97 17.09 0.80 -2.40
CA PHE A 97 16.94 0.17 -1.09
C PHE A 97 17.75 -1.12 -1.01
N ALA A 98 18.91 -1.01 -0.34
CA ALA A 98 19.72 -2.15 0.03
C ALA A 98 19.01 -2.96 1.13
N GLY A 99 18.31 -4.02 0.72
CA GLY A 99 17.53 -4.93 1.57
C GLY A 99 17.20 -6.22 0.84
#